data_AF-A0A2N8KZ27-F1
#
_entry.id   AF-A0A2N8KZ27-F1
#
_cell.length_a   1.000
_cell.length_b   1.000
_cell.length_c   1.000
_cell.angle_alpha   90.00
_cell.angle_beta   90.00
_cell.angle_gamma   90.00
#
_symmetry.space_group_name_H-M   'P 1'
#
loop_
_entity.id
_entity.type
_entity.pdbx_description
1 polymer ?
#
loop_
_entity_poly.entity_id
_entity_poly.type
_entity_poly.pdbx_seq_one_letter_code
_entity_poly.pdbx_strand_id
1 'polypeptide(L)'
;MRYRTPLRYACYLFAILMAACSIWCLLWVVSSWSMAFSECAGAYGLFAENPRCRQPSMAALLALACMLGATAAVMLGRKKFRS
;
A
#
# COMPACT_ATOMS: atom_id res chain seq x y z
N MET A 1 8.71 -24.23 22.38
CA MET A 1 9.18 -23.10 21.55
C MET A 1 9.15 -23.35 20.03
N ARG A 2 8.47 -24.40 19.51
CA ARG A 2 8.59 -24.83 18.10
C ARG A 2 7.77 -24.02 17.08
N TYR A 3 6.76 -23.26 17.53
CA TYR A 3 5.90 -22.42 16.69
C TYR A 3 6.45 -21.01 16.42
N ARG A 4 7.60 -20.66 17.01
CA ARG A 4 8.18 -19.32 16.91
C ARG A 4 8.74 -19.05 15.50
N THR A 5 9.49 -19.99 14.92
CA THR A 5 10.05 -19.84 13.57
C THR A 5 9.03 -19.69 12.43
N PRO A 6 7.96 -20.51 12.30
CA PRO A 6 7.02 -20.37 11.17
C PRO A 6 6.26 -19.04 11.21
N LEU A 7 5.92 -18.54 12.41
CA LEU A 7 5.24 -17.26 12.56
C LEU A 7 6.12 -16.09 12.06
N ARG A 8 7.43 -16.15 12.29
CA ARG A 8 8.38 -15.14 11.78
C ARG A 8 8.41 -15.11 10.25
N TYR A 9 8.49 -16.28 9.62
CA TYR A 9 8.46 -16.38 8.15
C TYR A 9 7.11 -15.91 7.59
N ALA A 10 6.00 -16.22 8.25
CA ALA A 10 4.68 -15.71 7.87
C ALA A 10 4.61 -14.18 7.91
N CYS A 11 5.16 -13.54 8.95
CA CYS A 11 5.23 -12.07 9.04
C CYS A 11 6.07 -11.45 7.90
N TYR A 12 7.21 -12.07 7.54
CA TYR A 12 8.02 -11.56 6.42
C TYR A 12 7.37 -11.80 5.06
N LEU A 13 6.75 -12.97 4.85
CA LEU A 13 5.99 -13.24 3.64
C LEU A 13 4.86 -12.20 3.46
N PHE A 14 4.11 -11.94 4.53
CA PHE A 14 3.07 -10.93 4.53
C PHE A 14 3.62 -9.52 4.25
N ALA A 15 4.79 -9.17 4.81
CA ALA A 15 5.44 -7.90 4.52
C ALA A 15 5.83 -7.76 3.04
N ILE A 16 6.34 -8.83 2.42
CA ILE A 16 6.68 -8.85 0.99
C ILE A 16 5.43 -8.67 0.13
N LEU A 17 4.33 -9.37 0.45
CA LEU A 17 3.06 -9.23 -0.26
C LEU A 17 2.51 -7.80 -0.16
N MET A 18 2.57 -7.20 1.04
CA MET A 18 2.14 -5.82 1.24
C MET A 18 3.04 -4.80 0.52
N ALA A 19 4.34 -5.05 0.45
CA ALA A 19 5.26 -4.22 -0.33
C ALA A 19 5.02 -4.33 -1.84
N ALA A 20 4.75 -5.53 -2.36
CA ALA A 20 4.37 -5.72 -3.76
C ALA A 20 3.03 -5.02 -4.07
N CYS A 21 2.06 -5.12 -3.16
CA CYS A 21 0.78 -4.45 -3.26
C CYS A 21 0.94 -2.91 -3.26
N SER A 22 1.82 -2.34 -2.43
CA SER A 22 2.06 -0.90 -2.43
C SER A 22 2.68 -0.42 -3.74
N ILE A 23 3.64 -1.16 -4.30
CA ILE A 23 4.23 -0.86 -5.62
C ILE A 23 3.15 -0.91 -6.71
N TRP A 24 2.30 -1.94 -6.70
CA TRP A 24 1.18 -2.04 -7.63
C TRP A 24 0.23 -0.84 -7.51
N CYS A 25 -0.10 -0.41 -6.29
CA CYS A 25 -0.94 0.76 -6.07
C CYS A 25 -0.28 2.06 -6.55
N LEU A 26 1.05 2.21 -6.40
CA LEU A 26 1.78 3.37 -6.95
C LEU A 26 1.74 3.40 -8.48
N LEU A 27 1.89 2.25 -9.14
CA LEU A 27 1.71 2.14 -10.59
C LEU A 27 0.27 2.51 -10.99
N TRP A 28 -0.71 2.08 -10.20
CA TRP A 28 -2.10 2.45 -10.41
C TRP A 28 -2.36 3.96 -10.22
N VAL A 29 -1.69 4.62 -9.28
CA VAL A 29 -1.73 6.10 -9.15
C VAL A 29 -1.26 6.74 -10.45
N VAL A 30 -0.07 6.38 -10.94
CA VAL A 30 0.51 6.98 -12.16
C VAL A 30 -0.38 6.74 -13.38
N SER A 31 -0.90 5.52 -13.53
CA SER A 31 -1.82 5.17 -14.60
C SER A 31 -3.13 5.98 -14.54
N SER A 32 -3.74 6.10 -13.35
CA SER A 32 -4.98 6.85 -13.17
C SER A 32 -4.77 8.35 -13.34
N TRP A 33 -3.58 8.85 -12.95
CA TRP A 33 -3.21 10.26 -13.09
C TRP A 33 -3.13 10.67 -14.56
N SER A 34 -2.49 9.84 -15.40
CA SER A 34 -2.43 10.09 -16.84
C SER A 34 -3.82 10.03 -17.50
N MET A 35 -4.67 9.09 -17.11
CA MET A 35 -5.99 8.91 -17.70
C MET A 35 -6.98 10.03 -17.31
N ALA A 36 -6.91 10.50 -16.07
CA ALA A 36 -7.83 11.50 -15.53
C ALA A 36 -7.37 12.95 -15.76
N PHE A 37 -6.19 13.18 -16.33
CA PHE A 37 -5.63 14.54 -16.52
C PHE A 37 -6.52 15.44 -17.38
N SER A 38 -7.03 14.92 -18.50
CA SER A 38 -7.92 15.68 -19.41
C SER A 38 -9.29 15.97 -18.78
N GLU A 39 -9.82 15.01 -18.01
CA GLU A 39 -11.15 15.08 -17.38
C GLU A 39 -11.16 15.97 -16.13
N CYS A 40 -10.02 16.04 -15.43
CA CYS A 40 -9.89 16.73 -14.15
C CYS A 40 -9.10 18.03 -14.26
N ALA A 41 -8.62 18.39 -15.44
CA ALA A 41 -7.73 19.55 -15.69
C ALA A 41 -6.53 19.59 -14.71
N GLY A 42 -6.01 18.43 -14.32
CA GLY A 42 -4.94 18.32 -13.33
C GLY A 42 -5.34 18.53 -11.85
N ALA A 43 -6.61 18.77 -11.55
CA ALA A 43 -7.12 18.90 -10.18
C ALA A 43 -7.62 17.54 -9.64
N TYR A 44 -6.81 16.93 -8.76
CA TYR A 44 -7.13 15.65 -8.13
C TYR A 44 -7.44 15.86 -6.67
N GLY A 45 -8.48 15.18 -6.18
CA GLY A 45 -8.90 15.34 -4.80
C GLY A 45 -9.76 14.18 -4.35
N LEU A 46 -9.66 13.88 -3.06
CA LEU A 46 -10.45 12.82 -2.43
C LEU A 46 -11.96 13.09 -2.52
N PHE A 47 -12.32 14.38 -2.49
CA PHE A 47 -13.68 14.87 -2.50
C PHE A 47 -14.07 15.54 -3.84
N ALA A 48 -13.32 15.27 -4.92
CA ALA A 48 -13.66 15.78 -6.25
C ALA A 48 -15.05 15.30 -6.67
N GLU A 49 -15.87 16.12 -7.32
CA GLU A 49 -17.24 15.73 -7.67
C GLU A 49 -17.27 14.53 -8.63
N ASN A 50 -16.34 14.53 -9.59
CA ASN A 50 -16.17 13.45 -10.55
C ASN A 50 -15.41 12.25 -9.95
N PRO A 51 -15.96 11.01 -9.98
CA PRO A 51 -15.30 9.84 -9.42
C PRO A 51 -13.95 9.52 -10.06
N ARG A 52 -13.73 9.87 -11.34
CA ARG A 52 -12.43 9.67 -12.01
C ARG A 52 -11.30 10.46 -11.35
N CYS A 53 -11.59 11.68 -10.87
CA CYS A 53 -10.61 12.55 -10.23
C CYS A 53 -10.24 12.09 -8.81
N ARG A 54 -11.05 11.21 -8.19
CA ARG A 54 -10.79 10.61 -6.88
C ARG A 54 -9.84 9.40 -6.95
N GLN A 55 -9.81 8.71 -8.09
CA GLN A 55 -9.04 7.47 -8.28
C GLN A 55 -7.56 7.59 -7.88
N PRO A 56 -6.79 8.60 -8.35
CA PRO A 56 -5.38 8.70 -7.98
C PRO A 56 -5.18 8.96 -6.48
N SER A 57 -6.06 9.73 -5.83
CA SER A 57 -6.02 9.96 -4.39
C SER A 57 -6.31 8.69 -3.59
N MET A 58 -7.31 7.90 -4.03
CA MET A 58 -7.65 6.62 -3.38
C MET A 58 -6.55 5.57 -3.56
N ALA A 59 -5.99 5.45 -4.76
CA ALA A 59 -4.87 4.56 -5.04
C ALA A 59 -3.63 4.95 -4.20
N ALA A 60 -3.38 6.24 -4.02
CA ALA A 60 -2.28 6.73 -3.19
C ALA A 60 -2.48 6.39 -1.70
N LEU A 61 -3.71 6.55 -1.17
CA LEU A 61 -4.03 6.13 0.19
C LEU A 61 -3.85 4.62 0.39
N LEU A 62 -4.28 3.81 -0.58
CA LEU A 62 -4.11 2.37 -0.52
C LEU A 62 -2.63 1.97 -0.54
N ALA A 63 -1.82 2.61 -1.39
CA ALA A 63 -0.38 2.42 -1.42
C ALA A 63 0.28 2.73 -0.06
N LEU A 64 -0.14 3.82 0.58
CA LEU A 64 0.36 4.24 1.88
C LEU A 64 -0.05 3.26 2.98
N ALA A 65 -1.30 2.79 2.99
CA ALA A 65 -1.77 1.78 3.92
C ALA A 65 -0.99 0.46 3.80
N CYS A 66 -0.73 0.01 2.57
CA CYS A 66 0.08 -1.19 2.31
C CYS A 66 1.54 -1.01 2.76
N MET A 67 2.14 0.16 2.55
CA MET A 67 3.48 0.50 3.06
C MET A 67 3.54 0.45 4.59
N LEU A 68 2.55 1.02 5.29
CA LEU A 68 2.45 0.95 6.74
C LEU A 68 2.25 -0.49 7.23
N GLY A 69 1.42 -1.28 6.53
CA GLY A 69 1.23 -2.70 6.83
C GLY A 69 2.52 -3.51 6.69
N ALA A 70 3.29 -3.27 5.62
CA ALA A 70 4.58 -3.94 5.38
C ALA A 70 5.60 -3.60 6.49
N THR A 71 5.74 -2.32 6.82
CA THR A 71 6.66 -1.87 7.89
C THR A 71 6.26 -2.44 9.26
N ALA A 72 4.97 -2.40 9.62
CA ALA A 72 4.46 -3.00 10.85
C ALA A 72 4.74 -4.51 10.91
N ALA A 73 4.52 -5.24 9.83
CA ALA A 73 4.79 -6.67 9.76
C ALA A 73 6.28 -7.01 9.96
N VAL A 74 7.19 -6.21 9.38
CA VAL A 74 8.64 -6.35 9.62
C VAL A 74 8.99 -6.05 11.08
N MET A 75 8.43 -4.98 11.65
CA MET A 75 8.69 -4.61 13.05
C MET A 75 8.21 -5.68 14.02
N LEU A 76 7.01 -6.25 13.80
CA LEU A 76 6.47 -7.35 14.59
C LEU A 76 7.32 -8.62 14.46
N GLY A 77 7.74 -8.96 13.23
CA GLY A 77 8.66 -10.07 12.95
C GLY A 77 10.05 -9.88 13.57
N ARG A 78 10.48 -8.65 13.88
CA ARG A 78 11.74 -8.37 14.60
C ARG A 78 11.57 -8.35 16.12
N LYS A 79 10.54 -7.69 16.65
CA LYS A 79 10.31 -7.54 18.11
C LYS A 79 9.95 -8.87 18.78
N LYS A 80 9.10 -9.69 18.16
CA LYS A 80 8.55 -10.90 18.82
C LYS A 80 9.56 -12.06 18.95
N PHE A 81 10.73 -11.95 18.33
CA PHE A 81 11.78 -12.99 18.32
C PHE A 81 13.11 -12.54 18.91
N ARG A 82 13.19 -11.29 19.40
CA ARG A 82 14.37 -10.78 20.10
C ARG A 82 14.24 -10.87 21.64
N SER A 83 13.14 -11.46 22.14
CA SER A 83 12.83 -11.66 23.56
C SER A 83 12.56 -13.14 23.87
#